data_AF-A0A1Y1VWW9-F1
#
_entry.id   AF-A0A1Y1VWW9-F1
#
_cell.length_a   1.000
_cell.length_b   1.000
_cell.length_c   1.000
_cell.angle_alpha   90.00
_cell.angle_beta   90.00
_cell.angle_gamma   90.00
#
_symmetry.space_group_name_H-M   'P 1'
#
loop_
_entity.id
_entity.type
_entity.pdbx_description
1 polymer ?
#
loop_
_entity_poly.entity_id
_entity_poly.type
_entity_poly.pdbx_seq_one_letter_code
_entity_poly.pdbx_strand_id
1 'polypeptide(L)' 'STEGLPQPEKKAKRRSNHPPEIREILMQWLLEHADNPYPTQAEKLTLCQKTGLPVKKINDWFVNARRR' A
#
# COMPACT_ATOMS: atom_id res chain seq x y z
N SER A 1 -19.91 0.89 -17.96
CA SER A 1 -19.37 1.19 -16.63
C SER A 1 -18.04 0.50 -16.45
N THR A 2 -16.93 1.21 -16.62
CA THR A 2 -15.61 0.75 -16.16
C THR A 2 -14.92 1.98 -15.61
N GLU A 3 -14.96 2.13 -14.29
CA GLU A 3 -14.38 3.26 -13.55
C GLU A 3 -12.86 3.29 -13.74
N GLY A 4 -12.40 4.18 -14.62
CA GLY A 4 -10.99 4.52 -14.78
C GLY A 4 -10.55 5.42 -13.63
N LEU A 5 -9.92 4.82 -12.62
CA LEU A 5 -9.37 5.55 -11.48
C LEU A 5 -8.27 6.55 -11.90
N PRO A 6 -8.33 7.80 -11.43
CA PRO A 6 -7.31 8.80 -11.72
C PRO A 6 -6.02 8.51 -10.95
N GLN A 7 -4.89 8.41 -11.66
CA GLN A 7 -3.57 8.46 -11.04
C GLN A 7 -2.98 9.87 -11.16
N PRO A 8 -3.04 10.70 -10.11
CA PRO A 8 -2.22 11.90 -10.05
C PRO A 8 -0.81 11.51 -9.60
N GLU A 9 0.10 11.47 -10.55
CA GLU A 9 1.54 11.52 -10.35
C GLU A 9 1.91 12.82 -9.62
N LYS A 10 2.19 12.75 -8.31
CA LYS A 10 2.77 13.87 -7.56
C LYS A 10 4.02 13.46 -6.78
N LYS A 11 5.16 13.66 -7.45
CA LYS A 11 6.44 14.22 -6.96
C LYS A 11 6.93 13.66 -5.61
N ALA A 12 7.85 12.71 -5.70
CA ALA A 12 8.62 12.15 -4.59
C ALA A 12 9.31 13.25 -3.76
N LYS A 13 8.80 13.50 -2.55
CA LYS A 13 9.53 14.20 -1.49
C LYS A 13 9.93 13.17 -0.42
N ARG A 14 11.25 12.97 -0.35
CA ARG A 14 12.08 12.67 0.82
C ARG A 14 11.68 11.48 1.70
N ARG A 15 12.60 10.50 1.75
CA ARG A 15 12.83 9.51 2.83
C ARG A 15 11.80 9.59 3.97
N SER A 16 10.74 8.80 3.90
CA SER A 16 9.81 8.64 5.01
C SER A 16 9.84 7.18 5.40
N ASN A 17 10.53 6.89 6.50
CA ASN A 17 10.30 5.66 7.24
C ASN A 17 8.82 5.72 7.67
N HIS A 18 8.03 4.69 7.34
CA HIS A 18 6.60 4.72 7.64
C HIS A 18 6.40 4.77 9.16
N PRO A 19 5.52 5.65 9.69
CA PRO A 19 5.13 5.62 11.09
C PRO A 19 4.58 4.24 11.47
N PRO A 20 4.73 3.83 12.75
CA PRO A 20 4.34 2.50 13.21
C PRO A 20 2.87 2.18 12.90
N GLU A 21 1.98 3.15 13.04
CA GLU A 21 0.56 3.01 12.72
C GLU A 21 0.29 2.57 11.27
N ILE A 22 1.02 3.15 10.30
CA ILE A 22 0.91 2.74 8.90
C ILE A 22 1.44 1.32 8.71
N ARG A 23 2.53 0.97 9.38
CA ARG A 23 3.08 -0.39 9.32
C ARG A 23 2.08 -1.39 9.88
N GLU A 24 1.39 -1.07 10.97
CA GLU A 24 0.37 -1.94 11.57
C GLU A 24 -0.78 -2.20 10.59
N ILE A 25 -1.30 -1.17 9.92
CA ILE A 25 -2.36 -1.31 8.90
C ILE A 25 -1.91 -2.24 7.76
N LEU A 26 -0.70 -2.05 7.24
CA LEU A 26 -0.19 -2.87 6.14
C LEU A 26 0.13 -4.30 6.55
N MET A 27 0.61 -4.48 7.79
CA MET A 27 0.94 -5.78 8.35
C MET A 27 -0.32 -6.56 8.72
N GLN A 28 -1.37 -5.89 9.19
CA GLN A 28 -2.69 -6.48 9.41
C GLN A 28 -3.24 -7.05 8.10
N TRP A 29 -3.24 -6.25 7.02
CA TRP A 29 -3.67 -6.72 5.71
C TRP A 29 -2.84 -7.93 5.24
N LEU A 30 -1.52 -7.89 5.43
CA LEU A 30 -0.62 -8.98 5.05
C LEU A 30 -0.90 -10.27 5.84
N LEU A 31 -1.23 -10.16 7.12
CA LEU A 31 -1.60 -11.29 7.97
C LEU A 31 -2.94 -11.90 7.53
N GLU A 32 -3.92 -11.05 7.21
CA GLU A 32 -5.21 -11.49 6.66
C GLU A 32 -5.04 -12.18 5.29
N HIS A 33 -4.07 -11.72 4.48
CA HIS A 33 -3.78 -12.24 3.15
C HIS A 33 -2.48 -13.06 3.10
N ALA A 34 -2.14 -13.74 4.20
CA ALA A 34 -0.91 -14.53 4.28
C ALA A 34 -0.86 -15.66 3.24
N ASP A 35 -2.02 -16.19 2.84
CA ASP A 35 -2.15 -17.21 1.79
C ASP A 35 -1.88 -16.65 0.38
N ASN A 36 -2.28 -15.41 0.13
CA ASN A 36 -2.06 -14.72 -1.15
C ASN A 36 -1.63 -13.25 -0.94
N PRO A 37 -0.33 -13.00 -0.66
CA PRO A 37 0.19 -11.68 -0.29
C PRO A 37 0.38 -10.77 -1.52
N TYR A 38 -0.67 -10.63 -2.32
CA TYR A 38 -0.74 -9.85 -3.54
C TYR A 38 -1.98 -8.95 -3.50
N PRO A 39 -1.87 -7.72 -2.97
CA PRO A 39 -3.01 -6.84 -2.89
C PRO A 39 -3.49 -6.47 -4.29
N THR A 40 -4.79 -6.59 -4.49
CA THR A 40 -5.45 -6.18 -5.74
C THR A 40 -5.42 -4.66 -5.90
N GLN A 41 -5.77 -4.15 -7.09
CA GLN A 41 -5.86 -2.70 -7.34
C GLN A 41 -6.79 -2.02 -6.32
N ALA A 42 -7.93 -2.64 -6.03
CA ALA A 42 -8.91 -2.13 -5.07
C ALA A 42 -8.32 -2.05 -3.66
N GLU A 43 -7.63 -3.11 -3.22
CA GLU A 43 -7.04 -3.15 -1.88
C GLU A 43 -5.88 -2.17 -1.72
N LYS A 44 -5.06 -2.01 -2.77
CA LYS A 44 -4.02 -0.97 -2.79
C LYS A 44 -4.60 0.42 -2.60
N LEU A 45 -5.78 0.70 -3.17
CA LEU A 45 -6.49 1.96 -3.00
C LEU A 45 -7.07 2.10 -1.60
N THR A 46 -7.65 1.04 -1.04
CA THR A 46 -8.13 1.02 0.35
C THR A 46 -6.99 1.28 1.32
N LEU A 47 -5.83 0.65 1.13
CA LEU A 47 -4.63 0.87 1.93
C LEU A 47 -4.08 2.28 1.73
N CYS A 48 -4.08 2.79 0.50
CA CYS A 48 -3.72 4.19 0.20
C CYS A 48 -4.63 5.18 0.95
N GLN A 49 -5.93 4.92 1.03
CA GLN A 49 -6.89 5.76 1.76
C GLN A 49 -6.68 5.66 3.28
N LYS A 50 -6.50 4.44 3.81
CA LYS A 50 -6.27 4.21 5.25
C LYS A 50 -4.95 4.80 5.75
N THR A 51 -3.89 4.69 4.95
CA THR A 51 -2.53 5.10 5.36
C THR A 51 -2.14 6.48 4.84
N GLY A 52 -2.93 7.05 3.92
CA GLY A 52 -2.57 8.28 3.20
C GLY A 52 -1.36 8.14 2.27
N LEU A 53 -0.84 6.93 2.06
CA LEU A 53 0.35 6.69 1.24
C LEU A 53 -0.02 6.43 -0.23
N PRO A 54 0.78 6.91 -1.18
CA PRO A 54 0.57 6.59 -2.58
C PRO A 54 0.77 5.08 -2.84
N VAL A 55 0.00 4.53 -3.80
CA VAL A 55 0.03 3.12 -4.20
C VAL A 55 1.46 2.60 -4.47
N LYS A 56 2.34 3.44 -5.02
CA LYS A 56 3.75 3.08 -5.23
C LYS A 56 4.46 2.70 -3.92
N LYS A 57 4.25 3.45 -2.84
CA LYS A 57 4.84 3.18 -1.52
C LYS A 57 4.25 1.94 -0.87
N ILE A 58 2.94 1.74 -1.05
CA ILE A 58 2.27 0.50 -0.65
C ILE A 58 2.93 -0.69 -1.34
N ASN A 59 3.17 -0.60 -2.65
CA ASN A 59 3.80 -1.68 -3.43
C ASN A 59 5.24 -1.95 -3.00
N ASP A 60 6.08 -0.91 -2.89
CA ASP A 60 7.46 -1.04 -2.37
C ASP A 60 7.49 -1.69 -0.98
N TRP A 61 6.56 -1.31 -0.10
CA TRP A 61 6.46 -1.90 1.23
C TRP A 61 6.08 -3.37 1.16
N PHE A 62 5.09 -3.76 0.37
CA PHE A 62 4.68 -5.16 0.23
C PHE A 62 5.77 -6.04 -0.36
N VAL A 63 6.51 -5.54 -1.35
CA VAL A 63 7.66 -6.26 -1.93
C VAL A 63 8.73 -6.52 -0.86
N ASN A 64 9.01 -5.52 -0.01
CA ASN A 64 9.96 -5.67 1.09
C ASN A 64 9.41 -6.55 2.23
N ALA A 65 8.13 -6.40 2.57
CA ALA A 65 7.48 -7.12 3.66
C ALA A 65 7.37 -8.62 3.37
N ARG A 66 7.08 -9.02 2.12
CA ARG A 66 7.06 -10.43 1.71
C ARG A 66 8.43 -11.08 1.71
N ARG A 67 9.50 -10.30 1.51
CA ARG A 67 10.87 -10.82 1.59
C ARG A 67 11.37 -11.01 3.01
N ARG A 68 10.61 -10.58 4.01
CA ARG A 68 11.04 -10.48 5.40
C ARG A 68 10.44 -11.56 6.27
#